data_AF-Q13ZX4-F1
#
_entry.id   AF-Q13ZX4-F1
#
_cell.length_a   1.000
_cell.length_b   1.000
_cell.length_c   1.000
_cell.angle_alpha   90.00
_cell.angle_beta   90.00
_cell.angle_gamma   90.00
#
_symmetry.space_group_name_H-M   'P 1'
#
loop_
_entity.id
_entity.type
_entity.pdbx_description
1 polymer ?
#
loop_
_entity_poly.entity_id
_entity_poly.type
_entity_poly.pdbx_seq_one_letter_code
_entity_poly.pdbx_strand_id
1 'polypeptide(L)' 'MQNCRIGKSMKTSDTAIAAFATVVLSGLVYVDCTQMKSLCAESEALDMTLCHEMANHEACAKEAHRKYEICVRQTGCPI' A
#
# COMPACT_ATOMS: atom_id res chain seq x y z
N MET A 1 -25.36 28.44 -31.43
CA MET A 1 -24.35 29.48 -31.12
C MET A 1 -23.83 29.21 -29.71
N GLN A 2 -22.62 28.64 -29.62
CA GLN A 2 -21.92 28.33 -28.37
C GLN A 2 -21.25 29.60 -27.86
N ASN A 3 -21.49 29.99 -26.60
CA ASN A 3 -20.73 31.05 -25.95
C ASN A 3 -20.73 30.87 -24.43
N CYS A 4 -19.99 29.88 -23.93
CA CYS A 4 -19.49 29.89 -22.55
C CYS A 4 -18.00 30.25 -22.60
N ARG A 5 -17.69 31.55 -22.59
CA ARG A 5 -16.34 32.03 -22.28
C ARG A 5 -16.11 31.85 -20.79
N ILE A 6 -15.59 30.69 -20.38
CA ILE A 6 -14.93 30.54 -19.08
C ILE A 6 -13.55 31.21 -19.21
N GLY A 7 -13.54 32.53 -19.11
CA GLY A 7 -12.35 33.26 -18.73
C GLY A 7 -12.12 33.07 -17.23
N LYS A 8 -11.47 31.97 -16.84
CA LYS A 8 -10.82 31.87 -15.53
C LYS A 8 -9.33 31.89 -15.75
N SER A 9 -8.75 33.06 -15.51
CA SER A 9 -7.31 33.23 -15.26
C SER A 9 -6.90 32.18 -14.23
N MET A 10 -6.16 31.17 -14.69
CA MET A 10 -5.63 30.10 -13.86
C MET A 10 -4.56 30.73 -12.97
N LYS A 11 -4.94 31.06 -11.74
CA LYS A 11 -4.02 31.50 -10.70
C LYS A 11 -3.03 30.37 -10.44
N THR A 12 -1.79 30.59 -10.85
CA THR A 12 -0.63 29.69 -10.75
C THR A 12 -0.37 29.16 -9.33
N SER A 13 -1.00 29.78 -8.32
CA SER A 13 -1.02 29.34 -6.91
C SER A 13 -1.88 28.10 -6.64
N ASP A 14 -2.98 27.89 -7.35
CA ASP A 14 -3.87 26.73 -7.12
C ASP A 14 -3.23 25.42 -7.61
N THR A 15 -2.41 25.50 -8.67
CA THR A 15 -1.68 24.35 -9.21
C THR A 15 -0.61 23.85 -8.25
N ALA A 16 0.07 24.76 -7.55
CA ALA A 16 1.06 24.39 -6.54
C ALA A 16 0.40 23.69 -5.34
N ILE A 17 -0.73 24.22 -4.84
CA ILE A 17 -1.47 23.62 -3.73
C ILE A 17 -1.99 22.22 -4.11
N ALA A 18 -2.52 22.07 -5.33
CA ALA A 18 -2.94 20.76 -5.84
C ALA A 18 -1.77 19.78 -5.96
N ALA A 19 -0.61 20.24 -6.43
CA ALA A 19 0.61 19.41 -6.49
C ALA A 19 1.08 18.96 -5.10
N PHE A 20 1.11 19.88 -4.12
CA PHE A 20 1.46 19.54 -2.72
C PHE A 20 0.47 18.56 -2.11
N ALA A 21 -0.83 18.76 -2.29
CA ALA A 21 -1.85 17.84 -1.78
C ALA A 21 -1.69 16.43 -2.38
N THR A 22 -1.37 16.35 -3.68
CA THR A 22 -1.12 15.07 -4.36
C THR A 22 0.12 14.38 -3.79
N VAL A 23 1.22 15.11 -3.59
CA VAL A 23 2.46 14.57 -2.99
C VAL A 23 2.23 14.08 -1.56
N VAL A 24 1.50 14.84 -0.74
CA VAL A 24 1.18 14.46 0.64
C VAL A 24 0.30 13.20 0.67
N LEU A 25 -0.72 13.12 -0.19
CA LEU A 25 -1.58 11.93 -0.30
C LEU A 25 -0.79 10.72 -0.79
N SER A 26 0.04 10.87 -1.82
CA SER A 26 0.91 9.78 -2.30
C SER A 26 1.91 9.32 -1.23
N GLY A 27 2.47 10.26 -0.46
CA GLY A 27 3.37 9.96 0.65
C GLY A 27 2.68 9.22 1.79
N LEU A 28 1.48 9.65 2.19
CA LEU A 28 0.67 8.97 3.20
C LEU A 28 0.29 7.55 2.76
N VAL A 29 -0.20 7.39 1.52
CA VAL A 29 -0.52 6.08 0.94
C VAL A 29 0.71 5.17 0.90
N TYR A 30 1.89 5.71 0.57
CA TYR A 30 3.13 4.94 0.59
C TYR A 30 3.52 4.46 2.00
N VAL A 31 3.38 5.32 3.02
CA VAL A 31 3.66 4.98 4.42
C VAL A 31 2.68 3.93 4.95
N ASP A 32 1.38 4.08 4.66
CA ASP A 32 0.35 3.10 5.00
C ASP A 32 0.64 1.75 4.33
N CYS A 33 1.01 1.75 3.04
CA CYS A 33 1.39 0.54 2.33
C CYS A 33 2.63 -0.16 2.91
N THR A 34 3.62 0.62 3.34
CA THR A 34 4.84 0.09 3.97
C THR A 34 4.52 -0.52 5.34
N GLN A 35 3.67 0.13 6.13
CA GLN A 35 3.21 -0.42 7.42
C GLN A 35 2.39 -1.69 7.23
N MET A 36 1.48 -1.73 6.25
CA MET A 36 0.68 -2.93 5.98
C MET A 36 1.55 -4.09 5.50
N LYS A 37 2.54 -3.84 4.63
CA LYS A 37 3.54 -4.85 4.24
C LYS A 37 4.35 -5.33 5.45
N SER A 38 4.75 -4.42 6.34
CA SER A 38 5.44 -4.78 7.60
C SER A 38 4.58 -5.68 8.47
N LEU A 39 3.31 -5.35 8.69
CA LEU A 39 2.38 -6.19 9.44
C LEU A 39 2.22 -7.59 8.83
N CYS A 40 2.11 -7.69 7.50
CA CYS A 40 2.05 -8.98 6.80
C CYS A 40 3.35 -9.79 7.03
N ALA A 41 4.51 -9.15 6.98
CA ALA A 41 5.81 -9.80 7.23
C ALA A 41 6.00 -10.22 8.70
N GLU A 42 5.54 -9.40 9.65
CA GLU A 42 5.52 -9.77 11.07
C GLU A 42 4.60 -10.97 11.32
N SER A 43 3.46 -11.02 10.63
CA SER A 43 2.53 -12.16 10.67
C SER A 43 3.17 -13.43 10.10
N GLU A 44 3.87 -13.33 8.96
CA GLU A 44 4.63 -14.44 8.36
C GLU A 44 5.72 -14.94 9.32
N ALA A 45 6.49 -14.03 9.92
CA ALA A 45 7.54 -14.37 10.86
C ALA A 45 6.99 -15.10 12.10
N LEU A 46 5.81 -14.68 12.59
CA LEU A 46 5.13 -15.34 13.69
C LEU A 46 4.63 -16.74 13.32
N ASP A 47 3.97 -16.88 12.16
CA ASP A 47 3.54 -18.19 11.62
C ASP A 47 4.75 -19.11 11.42
N MET A 48 5.87 -18.61 10.86
CA MET A 48 7.13 -19.36 10.67
C MET A 48 7.74 -19.82 12.00
N THR A 49 7.74 -18.96 13.02
CA THR A 49 8.24 -19.30 14.37
C THR A 49 7.39 -20.43 14.98
N LEU A 50 6.07 -20.33 14.86
CA LEU A 50 5.12 -21.38 15.26
C LEU A 50 5.34 -22.68 14.48
N CYS A 51 5.58 -22.59 13.18
CA CYS A 51 5.84 -23.73 12.33
C CYS A 51 7.16 -24.44 12.71
N HIS A 52 8.16 -23.70 13.19
CA HIS A 52 9.50 -24.22 13.47
C HIS A 52 9.52 -25.24 14.63
N GLU A 53 8.51 -25.20 15.49
CA GLU A 53 8.30 -26.19 16.56
C GLU A 53 7.48 -27.40 16.11
N MET A 54 6.97 -27.41 14.87
CA MET A 54 6.08 -28.45 14.34
C MET A 54 6.86 -29.48 13.52
N ALA A 55 6.49 -30.77 13.63
CA ALA A 55 7.06 -31.85 12.81
C ALA A 55 6.86 -31.65 11.29
N ASN A 56 5.85 -30.88 10.89
CA ASN A 56 5.54 -30.52 9.50
C ASN A 56 5.97 -29.09 9.14
N HIS A 57 7.09 -28.62 9.69
CA HIS A 57 7.61 -27.26 9.48
C HIS A 57 7.65 -26.83 8.00
N GLU A 58 8.03 -27.70 7.07
CA GLU A 58 8.09 -27.35 5.63
C GLU A 58 6.71 -27.02 5.03
N ALA A 59 5.70 -27.85 5.31
CA ALA A 59 4.34 -27.61 4.80
C ALA A 59 3.71 -26.38 5.46
N CYS A 60 4.01 -26.17 6.74
CA CYS A 60 3.55 -25.02 7.52
C CYS A 60 4.20 -23.72 7.02
N ALA A 61 5.52 -23.71 6.79
CA ALA A 61 6.26 -22.58 6.24
C ALA A 61 5.75 -22.18 4.85
N LYS A 62 5.42 -23.16 4.01
CA LYS A 62 4.84 -22.92 2.68
C LYS A 62 3.47 -22.25 2.75
N GLU A 63 2.64 -22.63 3.71
CA GLU A 63 1.33 -21.99 3.93
C GLU A 63 1.48 -20.58 4.53
N ALA A 64 2.44 -20.37 5.44
CA ALA A 64 2.77 -19.05 5.98
C ALA A 64 3.17 -18.07 4.87
N HIS A 65 4.04 -18.51 3.97
CA HIS A 65 4.45 -17.71 2.81
C HIS A 65 3.29 -17.41 1.86
N ARG A 66 2.41 -18.41 1.62
CA ARG A 66 1.21 -18.23 0.81
C ARG A 66 0.25 -17.20 1.42
N LYS A 67 0.07 -17.20 2.75
CA LYS A 67 -0.73 -16.19 3.45
C LYS A 67 -0.11 -14.80 3.32
N TYR A 68 1.21 -14.68 3.43
CA TYR A 68 1.93 -13.43 3.20
C TYR A 68 1.65 -12.87 1.80
N GLU A 69 1.77 -13.67 0.75
CA GLU A 69 1.51 -13.22 -0.62
C GLU A 69 0.06 -12.73 -0.81
N ILE A 70 -0.91 -13.42 -0.19
CA ILE A 70 -2.32 -13.01 -0.22
C ILE A 70 -2.51 -11.69 0.55
N CYS A 71 -1.90 -11.57 1.74
CA CYS A 71 -1.94 -10.37 2.57
C CYS A 71 -1.41 -9.16 1.79
N VAL A 72 -0.21 -9.28 1.20
CA VAL A 72 0.39 -8.21 0.39
C VAL A 72 -0.47 -7.86 -0.81
N ARG A 73 -1.03 -8.84 -1.53
CA ARG A 73 -1.94 -8.55 -2.66
C ARG A 73 -3.24 -7.86 -2.23
N GLN A 74 -3.80 -8.21 -1.07
CA GLN A 74 -5.04 -7.61 -0.57
C GLN A 74 -4.87 -6.16 -0.14
N THR A 75 -3.67 -5.73 0.22
CA THR A 75 -3.41 -4.32 0.56
C THR A 75 -3.62 -3.36 -0.62
N GLY A 76 -3.69 -3.86 -1.86
CA GLY A 76 -3.89 -3.03 -3.06
C GLY A 76 -2.74 -2.07 -3.34
N CYS A 77 -1.65 -2.19 -2.58
CA CYS A 77 -0.45 -1.39 -2.70
C CYS A 77 0.33 -1.81 -3.94
N PRO A 78 0.86 -0.87 -4.73
CA PRO A 78 1.72 -1.21 -5.85
C PRO A 78 2.93 -2.04 -5.39
N ILE A 79 3.26 -3.08 -6.15
CA ILE A 79 4.41 -3.97 -5.93
C ILE A 79 5.68 -3.22 -6.29
#